data_AF-A0AAV2SC63-F1
#
_entry.id   AF-A0AAV2SC63-F1
#
_cell.length_a   1.000
_cell.length_b   1.000
_cell.length_c   1.000
_cell.angle_alpha   90.00
_cell.angle_beta   90.00
_cell.angle_gamma   90.00
#
_symmetry.space_group_name_H-M   'P 1'
#
loop_
_entity.id
_entity.type
_entity.pdbx_description
1 polymer ?
#
loop_
_entity_poly.entity_id
_entity_poly.type
_entity_poly.pdbx_seq_one_letter_code
_entity_poly.pdbx_strand_id
1 'polypeptide(L)'
;MNIYTLGKDHISVAIAYIFFMLITHGFNAHMRIHMGEKPYQFCHCDKSFAYTSHLKAHMQRHMWERPYTCSQCHQSFNLKSHVETHMRIQTEDKPYQCSLCNKDFSQKSYSKFQVRTHTGENHIHAANVKRLSYVF
;
A
#
# COMPACT_ATOMS: atom_id res chain seq x y z
N MET A 1 -5.85 -46.12 27.25
CA MET A 1 -5.28 -44.81 26.87
C MET A 1 -5.95 -44.39 25.57
N ASN A 2 -6.68 -43.28 25.56
CA ASN A 2 -7.70 -43.00 24.56
C ASN A 2 -7.08 -42.38 23.29
N ILE A 3 -7.15 -43.04 22.13
CA ILE A 3 -6.57 -42.53 20.87
C ILE A 3 -7.20 -41.21 20.40
N TYR A 4 -8.41 -40.91 20.87
CA TYR A 4 -9.13 -39.66 20.60
C TYR A 4 -8.55 -38.44 21.33
N THR A 5 -7.79 -38.62 22.42
CA THR A 5 -7.09 -37.52 23.09
C THR A 5 -5.74 -37.24 22.43
N LEU A 6 -4.98 -38.28 22.05
CA LEU A 6 -3.71 -38.14 21.30
C LEU A 6 -3.90 -37.35 19.98
N GLY A 7 -4.96 -37.62 19.22
CA GLY A 7 -5.23 -36.94 17.95
C GLY A 7 -5.57 -35.45 18.07
N LYS A 8 -6.22 -35.03 19.16
CA LYS A 8 -6.57 -33.62 19.40
C LYS A 8 -5.35 -32.79 19.80
N ASP A 9 -4.41 -33.40 20.54
CA ASP A 9 -3.18 -32.75 20.96
C ASP A 9 -2.23 -32.54 19.77
N HIS A 10 -2.09 -33.52 18.87
CA HIS A 10 -1.29 -33.36 17.65
C HIS A 10 -1.88 -32.32 16.67
N ILE A 11 -3.21 -32.30 16.48
CA ILE A 11 -3.87 -31.29 15.65
C ILE A 11 -3.73 -29.90 16.28
N SER A 12 -3.87 -29.78 17.60
CA SER A 12 -3.67 -28.53 18.35
C SER A 12 -2.24 -28.00 18.22
N VAL A 13 -1.23 -28.87 18.33
CA VAL A 13 0.19 -28.51 18.15
C VAL A 13 0.48 -28.10 16.70
N ALA A 14 -0.08 -28.80 15.71
CA ALA A 14 0.06 -28.44 14.31
C ALA A 14 -0.55 -27.07 14.00
N ILE A 15 -1.72 -26.77 14.56
CA ILE A 15 -2.37 -25.45 14.43
C ILE A 15 -1.50 -24.37 15.09
N ALA A 16 -1.05 -24.58 16.32
CA ALA A 16 -0.18 -23.62 17.02
C ALA A 16 1.14 -23.36 16.27
N TYR A 17 1.74 -24.40 15.68
CA TYR A 17 2.93 -24.27 14.84
C TYR A 17 2.65 -23.48 13.56
N ILE A 18 1.52 -23.73 12.88
CA ILE A 18 1.11 -22.95 11.70
C ILE A 18 0.88 -21.48 12.07
N PHE A 19 0.20 -21.20 13.18
CA PHE A 19 0.03 -19.83 13.66
C PHE A 19 1.36 -19.16 13.99
N PHE A 20 2.26 -19.85 14.69
CA PHE A 20 3.61 -19.34 14.98
C PHE A 20 4.40 -19.06 13.69
N MET A 21 4.35 -19.95 12.71
CA MET A 21 5.01 -19.78 11.41
C MET A 21 4.42 -18.64 10.58
N LEU A 22 3.10 -18.42 10.64
CA LEU A 22 2.46 -17.27 9.98
C LEU A 22 2.86 -15.94 10.64
N ILE A 23 2.93 -15.90 11.97
CA ILE A 23 3.36 -14.72 12.74
C ILE A 23 4.82 -14.41 12.44
N THR A 24 5.71 -15.41 12.46
CA THR A 24 7.14 -15.21 12.19
C THR A 24 7.40 -14.84 10.74
N HIS A 25 6.68 -15.41 9.77
CA HIS A 25 6.77 -15.01 8.38
C HIS A 25 6.35 -13.54 8.18
N GLY A 26 5.24 -13.12 8.77
CA GLY A 26 4.78 -11.73 8.75
C GLY A 26 5.78 -10.78 9.41
N PHE A 27 6.34 -11.18 10.56
CA PHE A 27 7.38 -10.44 11.27
C PHE A 27 8.65 -10.31 10.43
N ASN A 28 9.16 -11.40 9.85
CA ASN A 28 10.34 -11.38 8.98
C ASN A 28 10.11 -10.51 7.75
N ALA A 29 8.94 -10.60 7.12
CA ALA A 29 8.57 -9.73 6.01
C ALA A 29 8.47 -8.25 6.41
N HIS A 30 8.03 -7.94 7.63
CA HIS A 30 8.05 -6.59 8.19
C HIS A 30 9.49 -6.10 8.44
N MET A 31 10.35 -6.94 9.01
CA MET A 31 11.74 -6.60 9.36
C MET A 31 12.57 -6.17 8.15
N ARG A 32 12.23 -6.61 6.93
CA ARG A 32 12.85 -6.14 5.68
C ARG A 32 12.83 -4.62 5.53
N ILE A 33 11.81 -3.93 6.05
CA ILE A 33 11.74 -2.47 6.02
C ILE A 33 12.84 -1.84 6.88
N HIS A 34 13.07 -2.36 8.08
CA HIS A 34 14.08 -1.86 9.02
C HIS A 34 15.50 -2.16 8.54
N MET A 35 15.71 -3.33 7.94
CA MET A 35 17.01 -3.76 7.43
C MET A 35 17.31 -3.22 6.02
N GLY A 36 16.33 -2.59 5.36
CA GLY A 36 16.48 -2.09 3.99
C GLY A 36 16.53 -3.19 2.92
N GLU A 37 16.20 -4.43 3.28
CA GLU A 37 16.22 -5.57 2.36
C GLU A 37 15.14 -5.42 1.28
N LYS A 38 15.58 -5.51 0.02
CA LYS A 38 14.73 -5.40 -1.17
C LYS A 38 14.96 -6.58 -2.10
N PRO A 39 14.52 -7.79 -1.73
CA PRO A 39 14.81 -9.00 -2.48
C PRO A 39 14.11 -9.08 -3.84
N TYR A 40 13.08 -8.26 -4.08
CA TYR A 40 12.29 -8.32 -5.31
C TYR A 40 12.72 -7.23 -6.29
N GLN A 41 13.52 -7.59 -7.29
CA GLN A 41 13.99 -6.68 -8.34
C GLN A 41 13.22 -6.90 -9.65
N PHE A 42 12.99 -5.82 -10.39
CA PHE A 42 12.47 -5.91 -11.75
C PHE A 42 13.64 -5.98 -12.75
N CYS A 43 13.65 -6.96 -13.66
CA CYS A 43 14.78 -7.16 -14.57
C CYS A 43 15.01 -6.03 -15.60
N HIS A 44 14.03 -5.15 -15.84
CA HIS A 44 14.13 -4.06 -16.81
C HIS A 44 14.46 -2.69 -16.17
N CYS A 45 14.70 -2.61 -14.85
CA CYS A 45 15.24 -1.42 -14.21
C CYS A 45 15.88 -1.72 -12.85
N ASP A 46 16.75 -0.83 -12.35
CA ASP A 46 17.47 -1.04 -11.08
C ASP A 46 16.62 -0.80 -9.81
N LYS A 47 15.29 -0.91 -9.91
CA LYS A 47 14.39 -0.76 -8.75
C LYS A 47 14.07 -2.10 -8.12
N SER A 48 14.33 -2.16 -6.82
CA SER A 48 14.03 -3.31 -5.97
C SER A 48 13.04 -2.94 -4.85
N PHE A 49 12.27 -3.94 -4.40
CA PHE A 49 11.17 -3.79 -3.46
C PHE A 49 11.25 -4.81 -2.33
N ALA A 50 10.76 -4.43 -1.15
CA ALA A 50 10.68 -5.31 0.02
C ALA A 50 9.53 -6.34 -0.08
N TYR A 51 8.52 -6.06 -0.91
CA TYR A 51 7.32 -6.89 -1.10
C TYR A 51 7.04 -7.16 -2.58
N THR A 52 6.55 -8.37 -2.88
CA THR A 52 6.14 -8.79 -4.23
C THR A 52 4.98 -7.96 -4.77
N SER A 53 4.04 -7.55 -3.92
CA SER A 53 2.92 -6.69 -4.29
C SER A 53 3.38 -5.34 -4.83
N HIS A 54 4.45 -4.77 -4.25
CA HIS A 54 5.03 -3.51 -4.71
C HIS A 54 5.77 -3.68 -6.04
N LEU A 55 6.51 -4.79 -6.21
CA LEU A 55 7.12 -5.13 -7.50
C LEU A 55 6.04 -5.27 -8.59
N LYS A 56 4.95 -6.00 -8.32
CA LYS A 56 3.84 -6.17 -9.28
C LYS A 56 3.19 -4.84 -9.66
N ALA A 57 2.91 -4.00 -8.67
CA ALA A 57 2.41 -2.64 -8.89
C ALA A 57 3.37 -1.79 -9.74
N HIS A 58 4.66 -1.93 -9.50
CA HIS A 58 5.69 -1.24 -10.27
C HIS A 58 5.78 -1.74 -11.72
N MET A 59 5.69 -3.05 -11.94
CA MET A 59 5.69 -3.66 -13.28
C MET A 59 4.53 -3.15 -14.14
N GLN A 60 3.33 -2.97 -13.57
CA GLN A 60 2.18 -2.41 -14.26
C GLN A 60 2.44 -1.03 -14.87
N ARG A 61 3.33 -0.23 -14.24
CA ARG A 61 3.75 1.07 -14.79
C ARG A 61 4.66 0.92 -16.02
N HIS A 62 5.44 -0.15 -16.11
CA HIS A 62 6.29 -0.43 -17.27
C HIS A 62 5.51 -1.04 -18.44
N MET A 63 4.50 -1.88 -18.15
CA MET A 63 3.75 -2.59 -19.17
C MET A 63 2.55 -1.80 -19.72
N TRP A 64 2.35 -0.55 -19.27
CA TRP A 64 1.16 0.28 -19.56
C TRP A 64 -0.19 -0.38 -19.25
N GLU A 65 -0.18 -1.54 -18.61
CA GLU A 65 -1.38 -2.26 -18.22
C GLU A 65 -2.07 -1.50 -17.09
N ARG A 66 -3.27 -1.02 -17.39
CA ARG A 66 -4.17 -0.36 -16.46
C ARG A 66 -5.40 -1.25 -16.25
N PRO A 67 -5.27 -2.35 -15.49
CA PRO A 67 -6.32 -3.37 -15.41
C PRO A 67 -7.55 -2.91 -14.63
N TYR A 68 -7.46 -1.79 -13.90
CA TYR A 68 -8.55 -1.30 -13.09
C TYR A 68 -9.24 -0.14 -13.80
N THR A 69 -10.46 -0.35 -14.28
CA THR A 69 -11.21 0.65 -15.04
C THR A 69 -12.39 1.17 -14.23
N CYS A 70 -12.59 2.48 -14.22
CA CYS A 70 -13.77 3.12 -13.67
C CYS A 70 -15.00 2.71 -14.49
N SER A 71 -16.06 2.24 -13.83
CA SER A 71 -17.30 1.83 -14.51
C SER A 71 -18.11 3.00 -15.07
N GLN A 72 -17.94 4.21 -14.55
CA GLN A 72 -18.71 5.39 -14.96
C GLN A 72 -18.08 6.17 -16.11
N CYS A 73 -16.76 6.41 -16.08
CA CYS A 73 -16.07 7.22 -17.10
C CYS A 73 -15.09 6.42 -17.96
N HIS A 74 -14.99 5.10 -17.73
CA HIS A 74 -14.08 4.19 -18.44
C HIS A 74 -12.59 4.55 -18.36
N GLN A 75 -12.20 5.45 -17.44
CA GLN A 75 -10.80 5.76 -17.19
C GLN A 75 -10.10 4.59 -16.50
N SER A 76 -8.93 4.19 -17.02
CA SER A 76 -8.15 3.07 -16.51
C SER A 76 -6.98 3.51 -15.62
N PHE A 77 -6.70 2.70 -14.60
CA PHE A 77 -5.69 2.92 -13.57
C PHE A 77 -4.86 1.65 -13.34
N ASN A 78 -3.63 1.84 -12.87
CA ASN A 78 -2.72 0.75 -12.56
C ASN A 78 -2.96 0.13 -11.18
N LEU A 79 -3.60 0.85 -10.25
CA LEU A 79 -3.88 0.36 -8.90
C LEU A 79 -5.37 0.46 -8.56
N LYS A 80 -5.89 -0.56 -7.86
CA LYS A 80 -7.27 -0.60 -7.39
C LYS A 80 -7.62 0.61 -6.51
N SER A 81 -6.74 0.96 -5.57
CA SER A 81 -6.92 2.10 -4.66
C SER A 81 -7.05 3.44 -5.40
N HIS A 82 -6.45 3.57 -6.58
CA HIS A 82 -6.59 4.77 -7.40
C HIS A 82 -7.97 4.84 -8.04
N VAL A 83 -8.54 3.72 -8.51
CA VAL A 83 -9.93 3.68 -8.99
C VAL A 83 -10.90 4.02 -7.88
N GLU A 84 -10.74 3.40 -6.71
CA GLU A 84 -11.61 3.66 -5.55
C GLU A 84 -11.58 5.15 -5.15
N THR A 85 -10.39 5.74 -5.11
CA THR A 85 -10.21 7.17 -4.81
C THR A 85 -10.81 8.06 -5.91
N HIS A 86 -10.67 7.67 -7.18
CA HIS A 86 -11.26 8.38 -8.30
C HIS A 86 -12.79 8.35 -8.26
N MET A 87 -13.40 7.20 -7.94
CA MET A 87 -14.85 7.05 -7.80
C MET A 87 -15.41 8.02 -6.76
N ARG A 88 -14.71 8.22 -5.63
CA ARG A 88 -15.13 9.19 -4.61
C ARG A 88 -15.23 10.62 -5.12
N ILE A 89 -14.40 10.99 -6.10
CA ILE A 89 -14.47 12.32 -6.71
C ILE A 89 -15.74 12.44 -7.54
N GLN A 90 -16.12 11.39 -8.26
CA GLN A 90 -17.33 11.37 -9.10
C GLN A 90 -18.61 11.37 -8.27
N THR A 91 -18.63 10.65 -7.15
CA THR A 91 -19.80 10.56 -6.27
C THR A 91 -19.83 11.66 -5.20
N GLU A 92 -18.88 12.58 -5.23
CA GLU A 92 -18.65 13.59 -4.18
C GLU A 92 -18.52 13.01 -2.76
N ASP A 93 -18.11 11.74 -2.65
CA ASP A 93 -17.90 11.07 -1.37
C ASP A 93 -16.64 11.62 -0.68
N LYS A 94 -16.82 12.22 0.49
CA LYS A 94 -15.77 12.87 1.27
C LYS A 94 -15.73 12.32 2.69
N PRO A 95 -15.26 11.08 2.89
CA PRO A 95 -15.34 10.42 4.19
C PRO A 95 -14.31 10.93 5.20
N TYR A 96 -13.42 11.86 4.81
CA TYR A 96 -12.34 12.34 5.68
C TYR A 96 -12.55 13.81 6.04
N GLN A 97 -13.08 14.05 7.23
CA GLN A 97 -13.22 15.37 7.81
C GLN A 97 -11.90 15.86 8.42
N CYS A 98 -11.61 17.15 8.32
CA CYS A 98 -10.56 17.81 9.09
C CYS A 98 -11.04 18.04 10.53
N SER A 99 -10.27 17.61 11.52
CA SER A 99 -10.61 17.75 12.95
C SER A 99 -10.60 19.18 13.47
N LEU A 100 -10.07 20.15 12.71
CA LEU A 100 -9.88 21.52 13.16
C LEU A 100 -10.82 22.53 12.47
N CYS A 101 -11.25 22.27 11.24
CA CYS A 101 -12.11 23.19 10.48
C CYS A 101 -13.36 22.52 9.87
N ASN A 102 -13.62 21.25 10.21
CA ASN A 102 -14.77 20.48 9.71
C ASN A 102 -14.90 20.39 8.19
N LYS A 103 -13.83 20.69 7.44
CA LYS A 103 -13.81 20.55 5.99
C LYS A 103 -13.63 19.09 5.59
N ASP A 104 -14.45 18.62 4.66
CA ASP A 104 -14.43 17.23 4.19
C ASP A 104 -13.58 17.04 2.93
N PHE A 105 -12.92 15.88 2.85
CA PHE A 105 -12.03 15.49 1.78
C PHE A 105 -12.31 14.07 1.30
N SER A 106 -12.13 13.81 -0.01
CA SER A 106 -12.23 12.48 -0.61
C SER A 106 -11.00 11.59 -0.34
N GLN A 107 -9.89 12.19 0.09
CA GLN A 107 -8.64 11.48 0.43
C GLN A 107 -8.11 11.85 1.82
N LYS A 108 -7.64 10.83 2.55
CA LYS A 108 -7.05 10.96 3.89
C LYS A 108 -5.80 11.83 3.90
N SER A 109 -4.99 11.76 2.83
CA SER A 109 -3.78 12.58 2.66
C SER A 109 -4.10 14.07 2.66
N TYR A 110 -5.18 14.50 1.99
CA TYR A 110 -5.60 15.89 1.96
C TYR A 110 -6.15 16.38 3.30
N SER A 111 -6.96 15.57 4.01
CA SER A 111 -7.39 15.91 5.38
C SER A 111 -6.18 16.05 6.33
N LYS A 112 -5.20 15.14 6.26
CA LYS A 112 -3.95 15.26 7.04
C LYS A 112 -3.13 16.50 6.68
N PHE A 113 -3.01 16.81 5.39
CA PHE A 113 -2.32 18.01 4.93
C PHE A 113 -3.04 19.26 5.47
N GLN A 114 -4.37 19.31 5.40
CA GLN A 114 -5.17 20.40 5.96
C GLN A 114 -4.88 20.58 7.47
N VAL A 115 -4.85 19.49 8.24
CA VAL A 115 -4.49 19.56 9.68
C VAL A 115 -3.09 20.18 9.87
N ARG A 116 -2.11 19.80 9.05
CA ARG A 116 -0.76 20.39 9.11
C ARG A 116 -0.74 21.89 8.80
N THR A 117 -1.61 22.37 7.90
CA THR A 117 -1.73 23.81 7.63
C THR A 117 -2.27 24.59 8.82
N HIS A 118 -3.05 23.97 9.70
CA HIS A 118 -3.50 24.59 10.95
C HIS A 118 -2.44 24.54 12.05
N THR A 119 -1.63 23.48 12.12
CA THR A 119 -0.59 23.31 13.17
C THR A 119 0.75 23.94 12.79
N GLY A 120 0.94 24.34 11.52
CA GLY A 120 2.21 24.89 11.02
C GLY A 120 3.29 23.84 10.72
N GLU A 121 2.95 22.54 10.78
CA GLU A 121 3.89 21.43 10.60
C GLU A 121 4.10 21.08 9.10
N ASN A 122 4.78 21.96 8.36
CA ASN A 122 5.17 21.69 6.98
C ASN A 122 6.58 21.12 6.91
N HIS A 123 6.73 19.79 7.00
CA HIS A 123 7.99 19.13 6.66
C HIS A 123 8.14 19.03 5.13
N ILE A 124 8.82 20.01 4.54
CA ILE A 124 9.30 19.93 3.15
C ILE A 124 10.55 19.05 3.16
N HIS A 125 10.41 17.76 2.85
CA HIS A 125 11.57 16.98 2.40
C HIS A 125 11.92 17.47 0.99
N ALA A 126 12.78 18.48 0.91
CA ALA A 126 13.38 18.94 -0.33
C ALA A 126 14.33 17.87 -0.86
N ALA A 127 13.79 16.82 -1.47
CA ALA A 127 14.55 15.97 -2.35
C ALA A 127 14.71 16.74 -3.67
N ASN A 128 15.91 17.27 -3.91
CA ASN A 128 16.33 17.85 -5.18
C ASN A 128 16.01 16.89 -6.34
N VAL A 129 14.88 17.08 -7.00
CA VAL A 129 14.64 16.50 -8.33
C VAL A 129 15.38 17.39 -9.31
N LYS A 130 16.57 16.94 -9.75
CA LYS A 130 17.23 17.51 -10.92
C LYS A 130 16.23 17.44 -12.08
N ARG A 131 15.78 18.61 -12.48
CA ARG A 131 14.96 18.93 -13.65
C ARG A 131 15.62 18.33 -14.90
N LEU A 132 15.13 17.19 -15.37
CA LEU A 132 15.29 16.84 -16.79
C LEU A 132 14.15 17.53 -17.52
N SER A 133 14.46 18.75 -17.97
CA SER A 133 13.67 19.53 -18.91
C SER A 133 13.52 18.76 -20.22
N TYR A 134 12.27 18.50 -20.61
CA TYR A 134 11.89 18.30 -22.00
C TYR A 134 12.07 19.61 -22.78
N VAL A 135 12.82 19.60 -23.88
CA VAL A 135 12.62 20.28 -25.20
C VAL A 135 13.76 19.75 -26.11
N PHE A 136 13.65 19.30 -27.36
CA PHE A 136 12.64 19.27 -28.43
C PHE A 136 12.44 17.84 -28.93
#